data_AF-A0AAU9EVA6-F1
#
_entry.id   AF-A0AAU9EVA6-F1
#
_cell.length_a   1.000
_cell.length_b   1.000
_cell.length_c   1.000
_cell.angle_alpha   90.00
_cell.angle_beta   90.00
_cell.angle_gamma   90.00
#
_symmetry.space_group_name_H-M   'P 1'
#
loop_
_entity.id
_entity.type
_entity.pdbx_description
1 polymer ?
#
loop_
_entity_poly.entity_id
_entity_poly.type
_entity_poly.pdbx_seq_one_letter_code
_entity_poly.pdbx_strand_id
1 'polypeptide(L)'
;MAKKNKNNKAKILVLDKNKKVTKTLSVLYNPNKYTISKSNRFNTEKINNEDDPILQYASGDATKLSMELFFDTWHLKDTKSKKIEDVRIHTEEIRRLLYIDSDLHKPPLCKVVWGSLVFTGYLTDLTEVYTMFSSSGVPVRANLTVAFLGHKTLKEQLQRASKQSADRTKERILQEGDQLWNLSYEEYDDQSSWRSIAKANSIDNPRKLKTGKRIIIPSLE
;
A
#
# COMPACT_ATOMS: atom_id res chain seq x y z
N MET A 1 -16.60 -22.78 -15.77
CA MET A 1 -15.60 -22.51 -16.84
C MET A 1 -14.62 -21.44 -16.35
N ALA A 2 -13.53 -21.84 -15.70
CA ALA A 2 -12.50 -20.92 -15.23
C ALA A 2 -11.61 -20.51 -16.42
N LYS A 3 -11.57 -19.21 -16.73
CA LYS A 3 -10.73 -18.64 -17.80
C LYS A 3 -9.27 -19.03 -17.55
N LYS A 4 -8.67 -19.68 -18.57
CA LYS A 4 -7.24 -19.98 -18.70
C LYS A 4 -6.38 -18.87 -18.08
N ASN A 5 -5.63 -19.21 -17.05
CA ASN A 5 -4.69 -18.34 -16.37
C ASN A 5 -3.54 -18.04 -17.35
N LYS A 6 -3.69 -16.99 -18.18
CA LYS A 6 -2.58 -16.44 -18.96
C LYS A 6 -1.50 -16.06 -17.96
N ASN A 7 -0.28 -16.52 -18.21
CA ASN A 7 0.89 -16.29 -17.36
C ASN A 7 1.06 -14.77 -17.10
N ASN A 8 0.56 -14.29 -15.97
CA ASN A 8 0.48 -12.86 -15.68
C ASN A 8 1.86 -12.37 -15.23
N LYS A 9 2.71 -12.04 -16.21
CA LYS A 9 4.00 -11.42 -15.94
C LYS A 9 3.84 -10.14 -15.12
N ALA A 10 4.81 -9.85 -14.26
CA ALA A 10 4.84 -8.59 -13.53
C ALA A 10 4.95 -7.41 -14.50
N LYS A 11 4.23 -6.33 -14.21
CA LYS A 11 4.21 -5.12 -15.04
C LYS A 11 4.38 -3.89 -14.18
N ILE A 12 5.15 -2.93 -14.68
CA ILE A 12 5.27 -1.59 -14.10
C ILE A 12 4.59 -0.63 -15.08
N LEU A 13 3.49 -0.03 -14.65
CA LEU A 13 2.69 0.89 -15.44
C LEU A 13 3.03 2.32 -15.04
N VAL A 14 3.48 3.13 -15.99
CA VAL A 14 3.72 4.56 -15.79
C VAL A 14 2.40 5.30 -15.95
N LEU A 15 2.07 6.16 -14.98
CA LEU A 15 0.83 6.92 -14.93
C LEU A 15 1.06 8.41 -15.23
N ASP A 16 0.13 9.02 -15.97
CA ASP A 16 0.09 10.46 -16.22
C ASP A 16 -0.55 11.26 -15.05
N LYS A 17 -0.69 12.59 -15.24
CA LYS A 17 -1.37 13.50 -14.28
C LYS A 17 -2.80 13.04 -13.95
N ASN A 18 -3.48 12.38 -14.89
CA ASN A 18 -4.85 11.89 -14.77
C ASN A 18 -4.95 10.43 -14.32
N LYS A 19 -3.84 9.83 -13.84
CA LYS A 19 -3.74 8.41 -13.44
C LYS A 19 -4.05 7.42 -14.59
N LYS A 20 -3.97 7.85 -15.84
CA LYS A 20 -4.06 6.97 -17.03
C LYS A 20 -2.69 6.36 -17.31
N VAL A 21 -2.69 5.14 -17.85
CA VAL A 21 -1.45 4.43 -18.18
C VAL A 21 -0.89 4.99 -19.49
N THR A 22 0.32 5.55 -19.44
CA THR A 22 1.04 6.09 -20.60
C THR A 22 2.02 5.07 -21.17
N LYS A 23 2.76 4.38 -20.29
CA LYS A 23 3.76 3.38 -20.68
C LYS A 23 3.61 2.13 -19.83
N THR A 24 3.79 0.96 -20.45
CA THR A 24 3.83 -0.33 -19.76
C THR A 24 5.21 -0.94 -19.93
N LEU A 25 5.93 -1.13 -18.82
CA LEU A 25 7.19 -1.85 -18.78
C LEU A 25 6.92 -3.29 -18.35
N SER A 26 7.25 -4.23 -19.22
CA SER A 26 7.17 -5.66 -18.91
C SER A 26 8.51 -6.14 -18.41
N VAL A 27 8.51 -6.93 -17.33
CA VAL A 27 9.71 -7.65 -16.90
C VAL A 27 10.00 -8.80 -17.86
N LEU A 28 11.28 -9.12 -18.06
CA LEU A 28 11.69 -10.31 -18.83
C LEU A 28 11.28 -11.58 -18.07
N TYR A 29 11.66 -11.64 -16.80
CA TYR A 29 11.38 -12.72 -15.85
C TYR A 29 10.60 -12.19 -14.65
N ASN A 30 9.71 -13.03 -14.11
CA ASN A 30 8.98 -12.66 -12.90
C ASN A 30 9.93 -12.58 -11.70
N PRO A 31 9.68 -11.64 -10.78
CA PRO A 31 10.44 -11.56 -9.54
C PRO A 31 10.28 -12.84 -8.72
N ASN A 32 11.35 -13.26 -8.04
CA ASN A 32 11.29 -14.44 -7.15
C ASN A 32 10.63 -14.12 -5.80
N LYS A 33 10.79 -12.87 -5.34
CA LYS A 33 10.21 -12.38 -4.08
C LYS A 33 9.92 -10.88 -4.18
N TYR A 34 8.99 -10.43 -3.34
CA TYR A 34 8.76 -9.02 -3.06
C TYR A 34 8.51 -8.86 -1.55
N THR A 35 8.81 -7.68 -1.04
CA THR A 35 8.65 -7.33 0.37
C THR A 35 7.80 -6.07 0.46
N ILE A 36 6.75 -6.10 1.29
CA ILE A 36 5.95 -4.92 1.63
C ILE A 36 6.22 -4.60 3.09
N SER A 37 6.73 -3.40 3.36
CA SER A 37 6.94 -2.90 4.73
C SER A 37 6.14 -1.63 4.98
N LYS A 38 5.72 -1.45 6.23
CA LYS A 38 5.08 -0.24 6.72
C LYS A 38 5.42 -0.09 8.20
N SER A 39 5.87 1.10 8.60
CA SER A 39 6.23 1.42 9.98
C SER A 39 5.32 2.52 10.54
N ASN A 40 5.23 2.59 11.86
CA ASN A 40 4.68 3.72 12.59
C ASN A 40 5.81 4.35 13.40
N ARG A 41 5.78 5.67 13.54
CA ARG A 41 6.69 6.44 14.38
C ARG A 41 5.98 6.81 15.67
N PHE A 42 6.68 6.61 16.79
CA PHE A 42 6.24 7.00 18.11
C PHE A 42 7.27 7.96 18.70
N ASN A 43 6.80 9.05 19.30
CA ASN A 43 7.62 9.89 20.15
C ASN A 43 7.67 9.25 21.55
N THR A 44 8.85 9.20 22.15
CA THR A 44 9.05 8.56 23.45
C THR A 44 9.45 9.60 24.49
N GLU A 45 8.65 9.75 25.54
CA GLU A 45 8.98 10.61 26.68
C GLU A 45 9.38 9.74 27.87
N LYS A 46 10.60 9.91 28.36
CA LYS A 46 11.11 9.19 29.52
C LYS A 46 10.69 9.94 30.79
N ILE A 47 10.05 9.23 31.72
CA ILE A 47 9.77 9.74 33.06
C ILE A 47 10.87 9.23 33.99
N ASN A 48 11.38 10.11 34.85
CA ASN A 48 12.39 9.72 35.83
C ASN A 48 11.79 8.71 36.82
N ASN A 49 12.53 7.64 37.12
CA ASN A 49 12.16 6.60 38.08
C ASN A 49 11.06 5.62 37.63
N GLU A 50 10.73 5.59 36.34
CA GLU A 50 9.87 4.57 35.71
C GLU A 50 10.70 3.75 34.70
N ASP A 51 10.43 2.44 34.62
CA ASP A 51 11.16 1.53 33.73
C ASP A 51 10.74 1.68 32.25
N ASP A 52 9.48 2.05 32.00
CA ASP A 52 8.91 2.17 30.66
C ASP A 52 8.60 3.63 30.27
N PRO A 53 9.04 4.11 29.09
CA PRO A 53 8.72 5.45 28.61
C PRO A 53 7.28 5.53 28.09
N ILE A 54 6.67 6.72 28.21
CA ILE A 54 5.37 6.99 27.56
C ILE A 54 5.58 7.07 26.04
N LEU A 55 4.76 6.32 25.29
CA LEU A 55 4.76 6.31 23.83
C LEU A 55 3.59 7.15 23.30
N GLN A 56 3.89 8.22 22.56
CA GLN A 56 2.88 8.98 21.82
C GLN A 56 3.00 8.66 20.33
N TYR A 57 1.89 8.28 19.69
CA TYR A 57 1.88 8.08 18.24
C TYR A 57 2.15 9.40 17.51
N ALA A 58 3.20 9.43 16.68
CA ALA A 58 3.57 10.61 15.91
C ALA A 58 3.00 10.57 14.49
N SER A 59 3.30 9.51 13.73
CA SER A 59 2.82 9.37 12.35
C SER A 59 3.02 7.95 11.81
N GLY A 60 2.27 7.59 10.77
CA GLY A 60 2.46 6.36 10.02
C GLY A 60 3.29 6.62 8.79
N ASP A 61 4.35 5.83 8.58
CA ASP A 61 5.16 5.92 7.36
C ASP A 61 4.40 5.40 6.13
N ALA A 62 4.84 5.87 4.97
CA ALA A 62 4.36 5.35 3.70
C ALA A 62 4.78 3.89 3.53
N THR A 63 3.90 3.08 2.97
CA THR A 63 4.19 1.68 2.66
C THR A 63 5.31 1.60 1.62
N LYS A 64 6.37 0.82 1.86
CA LYS A 64 7.45 0.58 0.92
C LYS A 64 7.29 -0.81 0.30
N LEU A 65 7.38 -0.89 -1.03
CA LEU A 65 7.45 -2.15 -1.78
C LEU A 65 8.86 -2.31 -2.31
N SER A 66 9.54 -3.40 -1.95
CA SER A 66 10.83 -3.79 -2.54
C SER A 66 10.66 -5.05 -3.38
N MET A 67 11.25 -5.10 -4.56
CA MET A 67 11.23 -6.29 -5.43
C MET A 67 12.56 -6.48 -6.16
N GLU A 68 12.87 -7.74 -6.42
CA GLU A 68 14.07 -8.16 -7.17
C GLU A 68 13.67 -8.55 -8.58
N LEU A 69 14.19 -7.80 -9.56
CA LEU A 69 13.96 -8.01 -10.98
C LEU A 69 15.21 -8.62 -11.62
N PHE A 70 15.00 -9.61 -12.47
CA PHE A 70 16.07 -10.30 -13.18
C PHE A 70 16.00 -10.03 -14.67
N PHE A 71 17.13 -9.63 -15.25
CA PHE A 71 17.28 -9.39 -16.67
C PHE A 71 18.42 -10.23 -17.24
N ASP A 72 18.13 -10.97 -18.31
CA ASP A 72 19.11 -11.79 -19.02
C ASP A 72 18.84 -11.71 -20.52
N THR A 73 19.83 -11.23 -21.25
CA THR A 73 19.84 -11.10 -22.72
C THR A 73 20.73 -12.14 -23.38
N TRP A 74 21.44 -12.97 -22.61
CA TRP A 74 22.34 -14.01 -23.14
C TRP A 74 21.61 -15.03 -23.99
N HIS A 75 20.39 -15.39 -23.59
CA HIS A 75 19.53 -16.34 -24.29
C HIS A 75 18.69 -15.70 -25.40
N LEU A 76 18.68 -14.36 -25.50
CA LEU A 76 17.98 -13.62 -26.56
C LEU A 76 18.80 -13.52 -27.85
N LYS A 77 19.98 -14.17 -27.91
CA LYS A 77 20.77 -14.30 -29.14
C LYS A 77 19.89 -14.84 -30.26
N ASP A 78 19.51 -13.96 -31.16
CA ASP A 78 18.81 -14.31 -32.39
C ASP A 78 19.67 -15.32 -33.14
N THR A 79 19.12 -16.51 -33.41
CA THR A 79 19.88 -17.65 -33.96
C THR A 79 20.49 -17.34 -35.32
N LYS A 80 20.01 -16.27 -35.98
CA LYS A 80 20.50 -15.76 -37.27
C LYS A 80 21.49 -14.61 -37.15
N SER A 81 21.37 -13.80 -36.10
CA SER A 81 22.16 -12.60 -35.89
C SER A 81 22.96 -12.81 -34.62
N LYS A 82 24.25 -13.17 -34.71
CA LYS A 82 25.20 -13.29 -33.57
C LYS A 82 25.40 -11.97 -32.78
N LYS A 83 24.44 -11.05 -32.83
CA LYS A 83 24.46 -9.77 -32.13
C LYS A 83 24.18 -10.02 -30.66
N ILE A 84 25.11 -9.55 -29.84
CA ILE A 84 24.96 -9.52 -28.39
C ILE A 84 24.09 -8.31 -28.07
N GLU A 85 22.98 -8.53 -27.39
CA GLU A 85 22.13 -7.45 -26.88
C GLU A 85 22.64 -7.00 -25.52
N ASP A 86 22.70 -5.69 -25.32
CA ASP A 86 23.13 -5.10 -24.06
C ASP A 86 21.95 -5.04 -23.09
N VAL A 87 22.07 -5.69 -21.94
CA VAL A 87 21.00 -5.73 -20.94
C VAL A 87 20.62 -4.35 -20.42
N ARG A 88 21.55 -3.39 -20.49
CA ARG A 88 21.32 -2.00 -20.06
C ARG A 88 20.15 -1.38 -20.79
N ILE A 89 19.91 -1.71 -22.06
CA ILE A 89 18.78 -1.17 -22.84
C ILE A 89 17.45 -1.40 -22.13
N HIS A 90 17.29 -2.54 -21.45
CA HIS A 90 16.09 -2.84 -20.67
C HIS A 90 16.10 -2.20 -19.28
N THR A 91 17.24 -2.21 -18.59
CA THR A 91 17.33 -1.64 -17.22
C THR A 91 17.19 -0.11 -17.25
N GLU A 92 17.65 0.53 -18.33
CA GLU A 92 17.46 1.94 -18.64
C GLU A 92 16.00 2.39 -18.63
N GLU A 93 15.06 1.52 -18.98
CA GLU A 93 13.64 1.86 -18.92
C GLU A 93 13.14 2.01 -17.48
N ILE A 94 13.68 1.21 -16.56
CA ILE A 94 13.38 1.28 -15.13
C ILE A 94 14.12 2.44 -14.50
N ARG A 95 15.40 2.62 -14.83
CA ARG A 95 16.23 3.74 -14.35
C ARG A 95 15.61 5.08 -14.68
N ARG A 96 15.01 5.22 -15.87
CA ARG A 96 14.30 6.44 -16.28
C ARG A 96 13.15 6.85 -15.36
N LEU A 97 12.56 5.92 -14.60
CA LEU A 97 11.49 6.22 -13.65
C LEU A 97 11.96 7.00 -12.41
N LEU A 98 13.27 7.03 -12.13
CA LEU A 98 13.84 7.85 -11.06
C LEU A 98 14.00 9.32 -11.46
N TYR A 99 14.12 9.59 -12.76
CA TYR A 99 14.31 10.95 -13.24
C TYR A 99 13.01 11.73 -13.29
N ILE A 100 13.16 13.05 -13.19
CA ILE A 100 12.05 13.99 -13.36
C ILE A 100 11.54 13.86 -14.79
N ASP A 101 10.25 13.55 -14.91
CA ASP A 101 9.55 13.63 -16.19
C ASP A 101 9.31 15.11 -16.53
N SER A 102 9.71 15.54 -17.73
CA SER A 102 9.66 16.94 -18.16
C SER A 102 8.24 17.51 -18.14
N ASP A 103 7.23 16.71 -18.47
CA ASP A 103 5.83 17.17 -18.54
C ASP A 103 5.18 17.19 -17.14
N LEU A 104 5.62 16.30 -16.26
CA LEU A 104 5.12 16.19 -14.89
C LEU A 104 5.84 17.10 -13.89
N HIS A 105 7.06 17.56 -14.22
CA HIS A 105 8.01 18.22 -13.31
C HIS A 105 8.31 17.44 -12.02
N LYS A 106 8.10 16.13 -12.05
CA LYS A 106 8.37 15.20 -10.95
C LYS A 106 8.61 13.79 -11.51
N PRO A 107 9.20 12.87 -10.72
CA PRO A 107 9.27 11.48 -11.11
C PRO A 107 7.87 10.92 -11.40
N PRO A 108 7.74 10.05 -12.41
CA PRO A 108 6.45 9.49 -12.79
C PRO A 108 5.86 8.61 -11.68
N LEU A 109 4.54 8.71 -11.51
CA LEU A 109 3.83 7.80 -10.63
C LEU A 109 3.71 6.43 -11.29
N CYS A 110 4.08 5.37 -10.57
CA CYS A 110 4.10 4.02 -11.10
C CYS A 110 3.03 3.14 -10.42
N LYS A 111 2.45 2.22 -11.18
CA LYS A 111 1.58 1.16 -10.68
C LYS A 111 2.18 -0.20 -11.02
N VAL A 112 2.61 -0.91 -9.99
CA VAL A 112 3.16 -2.26 -10.08
C VAL A 112 2.02 -3.26 -9.97
N VAL A 113 1.91 -4.16 -10.94
CA VAL A 113 0.88 -5.20 -11.01
C VAL A 113 1.53 -6.57 -11.22
N TRP A 114 1.26 -7.49 -10.31
CA TRP A 114 1.71 -8.88 -10.44
C TRP A 114 0.75 -9.85 -9.73
N GLY A 115 -0.01 -10.63 -10.50
CA GLY A 115 -1.07 -11.46 -9.93
C GLY A 115 -2.13 -10.61 -9.22
N SER A 116 -2.34 -10.85 -7.92
CA SER A 116 -3.21 -10.05 -7.05
C SER A 116 -2.54 -8.80 -6.46
N LEU A 117 -1.22 -8.67 -6.58
CA LEU A 117 -0.48 -7.51 -6.09
C LEU A 117 -0.78 -6.30 -6.99
N VAL A 118 -1.32 -5.24 -6.40
CA VAL A 118 -1.48 -3.92 -7.02
C VAL A 118 -0.91 -2.88 -6.07
N PHE A 119 0.20 -2.27 -6.45
CA PHE A 119 0.87 -1.24 -5.68
C PHE A 119 1.01 0.03 -6.51
N THR A 120 0.72 1.20 -5.92
CA THR A 120 0.86 2.50 -6.60
C THR A 120 1.78 3.39 -5.78
N GLY A 121 2.82 3.92 -6.42
CA GLY A 121 3.87 4.65 -5.73
C GLY A 121 4.94 5.21 -6.67
N TYR A 122 5.87 5.97 -6.10
CA TYR A 122 7.04 6.46 -6.83
C TYR A 122 8.20 5.50 -6.64
N LEU A 123 9.00 5.30 -7.68
CA LEU A 123 10.28 4.60 -7.53
C LEU A 123 11.23 5.52 -6.73
N THR A 124 11.74 5.04 -5.60
CA THR A 124 12.66 5.82 -4.76
C THR A 124 14.09 5.34 -4.87
N ASP A 125 14.27 4.02 -4.96
CA ASP A 125 15.59 3.40 -4.96
C ASP A 125 15.69 2.37 -6.09
N LEU A 126 16.83 2.35 -6.79
CA LEU A 126 17.21 1.34 -7.77
C LEU A 126 18.68 0.97 -7.55
N THR A 127 18.93 -0.30 -7.31
CA THR A 127 20.29 -0.88 -7.28
C THR A 127 20.41 -1.84 -8.44
N GLU A 128 21.39 -1.61 -9.32
CA GLU A 128 21.68 -2.48 -10.47
C GLU A 128 22.98 -3.22 -10.24
N VAL A 129 22.95 -4.56 -10.28
CA VAL A 129 24.13 -5.41 -10.16
C VAL A 129 24.29 -6.22 -11.44
N TYR A 130 25.32 -5.92 -12.21
CA TYR A 130 25.65 -6.64 -13.45
C TYR A 130 26.50 -7.86 -13.14
N THR A 131 26.04 -9.05 -13.54
CA THR A 131 26.62 -10.34 -13.10
C THR A 131 27.24 -11.18 -14.21
N MET A 132 26.97 -10.85 -15.48
CA MET A 132 27.55 -11.56 -16.63
C MET A 132 27.86 -10.59 -17.75
N PHE A 133 29.02 -10.78 -18.36
CA PHE A 133 29.53 -9.96 -19.45
C PHE A 133 29.87 -10.83 -20.66
N SER A 134 29.70 -10.27 -21.84
CA SER A 134 30.22 -10.86 -23.08
C SER A 134 31.75 -10.82 -23.12
N SER A 135 32.35 -11.53 -24.08
CA SER A 135 33.80 -11.44 -24.36
C SER A 135 34.26 -10.01 -24.71
N SER A 136 33.36 -9.16 -25.19
CA SER A 136 33.62 -7.74 -25.47
C SER A 136 33.44 -6.81 -24.27
N GLY A 137 33.07 -7.32 -23.08
CA GLY A 137 32.82 -6.54 -21.87
C GLY A 137 31.41 -5.93 -21.77
N VAL A 138 30.54 -6.12 -22.77
CA VAL A 138 29.13 -5.69 -22.71
C VAL A 138 28.37 -6.53 -21.68
N PRO A 139 27.65 -5.93 -20.71
CA PRO A 139 26.85 -6.66 -19.75
C PRO A 139 25.64 -7.30 -20.42
N VAL A 140 25.40 -8.58 -20.13
CA VAL A 140 24.29 -9.36 -20.70
C VAL A 140 23.31 -9.84 -19.64
N ARG A 141 23.66 -9.73 -18.34
CA ARG A 141 22.81 -10.12 -17.22
C ARG A 141 22.90 -9.11 -16.08
N ALA A 142 21.75 -8.78 -15.50
CA ALA A 142 21.64 -7.85 -14.38
C ALA A 142 20.57 -8.28 -13.37
N ASN A 143 20.88 -8.09 -12.09
CA ASN A 143 19.96 -8.18 -10.96
C ASN A 143 19.61 -6.76 -10.51
N LEU A 144 18.34 -6.42 -10.53
CA LEU A 144 17.83 -5.11 -10.15
C LEU A 144 17.05 -5.22 -8.84
N THR A 145 17.43 -4.45 -7.82
CA THR A 145 16.62 -4.27 -6.62
C THR A 145 15.94 -2.91 -6.72
N VAL A 146 14.62 -2.90 -6.83
CA VAL A 146 13.83 -1.66 -6.91
C VAL A 146 13.00 -1.49 -5.66
N ALA A 147 12.91 -0.26 -5.18
CA ALA A 147 12.04 0.10 -4.08
C ALA A 147 11.09 1.24 -4.45
N PHE A 148 9.80 1.01 -4.18
CA PHE A 148 8.74 1.96 -4.40
C PHE A 148 8.18 2.46 -3.08
N LEU A 149 7.92 3.76 -3.00
CA LEU A 149 7.23 4.38 -1.88
C LEU A 149 5.77 4.65 -2.24
N GLY A 150 4.88 4.11 -1.42
CA GLY A 150 3.45 4.11 -1.64
C GLY A 150 2.89 5.54 -1.66
N HIS A 151 2.23 5.89 -2.75
CA HIS A 151 1.57 7.17 -2.90
C HIS A 151 0.07 6.98 -2.79
N LYS A 152 -0.56 7.75 -1.90
CA LYS A 152 -2.01 7.83 -1.77
C LYS A 152 -2.41 9.29 -1.86
N THR A 153 -3.48 9.56 -2.61
CA THR A 153 -4.04 10.92 -2.64
C THR A 153 -4.79 11.21 -1.35
N LEU A 154 -4.88 12.48 -0.97
CA LEU A 154 -5.62 12.91 0.22
C LEU A 154 -7.08 12.42 0.19
N LYS A 155 -7.72 12.44 -0.99
CA LYS A 155 -9.08 11.91 -1.16
C LYS A 155 -9.18 10.41 -0.84
N GLU A 156 -8.21 9.60 -1.27
CA GLU A 156 -8.17 8.16 -0.98
C GLU A 156 -7.87 7.87 0.50
N GLN A 157 -7.05 8.71 1.14
CA GLN A 157 -6.78 8.63 2.58
C GLN A 157 -8.03 9.01 3.39
N LEU A 158 -8.66 10.14 3.06
CA LEU A 158 -9.88 10.62 3.71
C LEU A 158 -11.05 9.65 3.51
N GLN A 159 -11.22 9.05 2.33
CA GLN A 159 -12.28 8.04 2.12
C GLN A 159 -12.08 6.77 2.93
N ARG A 160 -10.83 6.40 3.27
CA ARG A 160 -10.56 5.26 4.15
C ARG A 160 -10.79 5.63 5.60
N ALA A 161 -10.30 6.81 6.03
CA ALA A 161 -10.53 7.32 7.38
C ALA A 161 -12.03 7.52 7.65
N SER A 162 -12.77 8.12 6.72
CA SER A 162 -14.21 8.37 6.84
C SER A 162 -15.07 7.11 6.91
N LYS A 163 -14.52 5.95 6.53
CA LYS A 163 -15.18 4.63 6.69
C LYS A 163 -14.95 4.02 8.07
N GLN A 164 -14.08 4.61 8.89
CA GLN A 164 -13.59 4.05 10.15
C GLN A 164 -13.67 5.01 11.34
N SER A 165 -13.89 6.32 11.14
CA SER A 165 -14.05 7.28 12.23
C SER A 165 -15.33 7.04 13.05
N ALA A 166 -15.22 7.15 14.38
CA ALA A 166 -16.31 7.26 15.33
C ALA A 166 -17.10 8.59 15.20
N ASP A 167 -16.56 9.56 14.45
CA ASP A 167 -17.19 10.85 14.13
C ASP A 167 -18.42 10.75 13.20
N ARG A 168 -18.90 9.54 12.91
CA ARG A 168 -20.13 9.34 12.16
C ARG A 168 -21.12 8.56 12.99
N THR A 169 -22.35 9.03 12.92
CA THR A 169 -23.52 8.31 13.39
C THR A 169 -23.58 6.92 12.74
N LYS A 170 -23.37 5.86 13.53
CA LYS A 170 -23.48 4.46 13.06
C LYS A 170 -24.85 3.89 13.44
N GLU A 171 -25.38 3.00 12.61
CA GLU A 171 -26.60 2.26 12.93
C GLU A 171 -26.26 0.79 13.20
N ARG A 172 -26.66 0.26 14.36
CA ARG A 172 -26.46 -1.13 14.75
C ARG A 172 -27.80 -1.77 15.15
N ILE A 173 -27.94 -3.06 14.94
CA ILE A 173 -29.13 -3.81 15.38
C ILE A 173 -28.78 -4.46 16.72
N LEU A 174 -29.60 -4.24 17.75
CA LEU A 174 -29.41 -4.85 19.05
C LEU A 174 -29.62 -6.37 18.98
N GLN A 175 -28.61 -7.14 19.37
CA GLN A 175 -28.70 -8.58 19.55
C GLN A 175 -29.12 -8.93 20.98
N GLU A 176 -29.54 -10.18 21.18
CA GLU A 176 -29.85 -10.69 22.51
C GLU A 176 -28.60 -10.75 23.39
N GLY A 177 -28.65 -10.10 24.55
CA GLY A 177 -27.50 -9.97 25.46
C GLY A 177 -26.67 -8.70 25.28
N ASP A 178 -26.93 -7.89 24.25
CA ASP A 178 -26.25 -6.59 24.08
C ASP A 178 -26.58 -5.62 25.21
N GLN A 179 -25.59 -4.85 25.65
CA GLN A 179 -25.71 -3.81 26.66
C GLN A 179 -25.10 -2.50 26.15
N LEU A 180 -25.73 -1.36 26.47
CA LEU A 180 -25.30 -0.06 25.92
C LEU A 180 -23.86 0.32 26.31
N TRP A 181 -23.39 -0.08 27.49
CA TRP A 181 -22.00 0.18 27.93
C TRP A 181 -20.97 -0.64 27.15
N ASN A 182 -21.28 -1.90 26.79
CA ASN A 182 -20.42 -2.70 25.93
C ASN A 182 -20.36 -2.08 24.52
N LEU A 183 -21.51 -1.64 24.00
CA LEU A 183 -21.57 -0.94 22.72
C LEU A 183 -20.79 0.39 22.72
N SER A 184 -20.75 1.08 23.85
CA SER A 184 -20.00 2.33 24.00
C SER A 184 -18.51 2.09 24.09
N TYR A 185 -18.11 1.04 24.82
CA TYR A 185 -16.71 0.63 24.88
C TYR A 185 -16.20 0.16 23.51
N GLU A 186 -16.98 -0.64 22.79
CA GLU A 186 -16.61 -1.10 21.45
C GLU A 186 -16.45 0.05 20.44
N GLU A 187 -17.22 1.14 20.59
CA GLU A 187 -17.25 2.22 19.61
C GLU A 187 -16.37 3.43 20.00
N TYR A 188 -16.31 3.78 21.30
CA TYR A 188 -15.62 4.96 21.81
C TYR A 188 -14.44 4.63 22.73
N ASP A 189 -14.19 3.35 23.02
CA ASP A 189 -13.22 2.88 24.03
C ASP A 189 -13.50 3.44 25.45
N ASP A 190 -14.73 3.91 25.68
CA ASP A 190 -15.23 4.44 26.95
C ASP A 190 -16.63 3.89 27.26
N GLN A 191 -16.72 3.08 28.32
CA GLN A 191 -17.99 2.52 28.80
C GLN A 191 -18.96 3.63 29.24
N SER A 192 -18.49 4.78 29.74
CA SER A 192 -19.32 5.81 30.37
C SER A 192 -20.17 6.61 29.39
N SER A 193 -19.77 6.59 28.12
CA SER A 193 -20.40 7.30 26.99
C SER A 193 -21.73 6.70 26.51
N TRP A 194 -22.23 5.63 27.16
CA TRP A 194 -23.51 5.00 26.84
C TRP A 194 -24.73 5.91 26.97
N ARG A 195 -24.63 6.96 27.79
CA ARG A 195 -25.70 7.95 27.96
C ARG A 195 -25.99 8.71 26.67
N SER A 196 -24.95 8.99 25.88
CA SER A 196 -25.09 9.65 24.57
C SER A 196 -25.89 8.76 23.60
N ILE A 197 -25.62 7.45 23.60
CA ILE A 197 -26.37 6.46 22.81
C ILE A 197 -27.82 6.37 23.29
N ALA A 198 -28.06 6.31 24.60
CA ALA A 198 -29.41 6.24 25.16
C ALA A 198 -30.24 7.48 24.79
N LYS A 199 -29.64 8.68 24.88
CA LYS A 199 -30.27 9.95 24.52
C LYS A 199 -30.61 10.02 23.03
N ALA A 200 -29.70 9.59 22.15
CA ALA A 200 -29.92 9.59 20.71
C ALA A 200 -31.02 8.62 20.24
N ASN A 201 -31.32 7.57 21.02
CA ASN A 201 -32.30 6.54 20.68
C ASN A 201 -33.60 6.59 21.49
N SER A 202 -33.76 7.62 22.32
CA SER A 202 -34.86 7.76 23.27
C SER A 202 -35.06 6.49 24.11
N ILE A 203 -33.97 5.98 24.69
CA ILE A 203 -34.00 4.81 25.58
C ILE A 203 -34.04 5.30 27.02
N ASP A 204 -35.22 5.22 27.64
CA ASP A 204 -35.42 5.64 29.03
C ASP A 204 -34.80 4.67 30.04
N ASN A 205 -34.86 3.36 29.75
CA ASN A 205 -34.31 2.34 30.61
C ASN A 205 -33.21 1.53 29.90
N PRO A 206 -31.92 1.81 30.18
CA PRO A 206 -30.80 1.14 29.54
C PRO A 206 -30.65 -0.35 29.91
N ARG A 207 -31.35 -0.83 30.95
CA ARG A 207 -31.37 -2.25 31.34
C ARG A 207 -32.44 -3.06 30.63
N LYS A 208 -33.38 -2.41 29.93
CA LYS A 208 -34.48 -3.06 29.20
C LYS A 208 -34.39 -2.72 27.73
N LEU A 209 -33.45 -3.37 27.04
CA LEU A 209 -33.27 -3.23 25.61
C LEU A 209 -34.15 -4.22 24.85
N LYS A 210 -34.92 -3.73 23.88
CA LYS A 210 -35.67 -4.60 22.96
C LYS A 210 -34.73 -5.09 21.87
N THR A 211 -34.55 -6.41 21.80
CA THR A 211 -33.76 -7.07 20.76
C THR A 211 -34.36 -6.80 19.38
N GLY A 212 -33.52 -6.74 18.34
CA GLY A 212 -33.92 -6.43 16.97
C GLY A 212 -34.20 -4.96 16.68
N LYS A 213 -34.15 -4.06 17.68
CA LYS A 213 -34.27 -2.62 17.46
C LYS A 213 -32.98 -2.07 16.83
N ARG A 214 -33.14 -1.27 15.76
CA ARG A 214 -32.03 -0.49 15.18
C ARG A 214 -31.74 0.71 16.09
N ILE A 215 -30.50 0.83 16.53
CA ILE A 215 -30.02 1.92 17.37
C ILE A 215 -28.96 2.74 16.64
N ILE A 216 -29.01 4.04 16.89
CA ILE A 216 -28.16 5.08 16.36
C ILE A 216 -27.06 5.36 17.38
N ILE A 217 -25.82 5.07 17.05
CA ILE A 217 -24.66 5.38 17.88
C ILE A 217 -24.12 6.74 17.39
N PRO A 218 -24.34 7.85 18.12
CA PRO A 218 -23.96 9.19 17.67
C PRO A 218 -22.43 9.37 17.63
N SER A 219 -21.93 10.42 17.00
CA SER A 219 -20.55 10.86 17.25
C SER A 219 -20.48 11.60 18.57
N LEU A 220 -19.40 11.43 19.33
CA LEU A 220 -19.10 12.29 20.48
C LEU A 220 -18.41 13.56 19.94
N GLU A 221 -18.86 14.74 20.38
CA GLU A 221 -18.18 16.03 20.16
C GLU A 221 -17.07 16.24 21.19
#